data_AF-A0A4Q1A9F3-F1
#
_entry.id   AF-A0A4Q1A9F3-F1
#
_cell.length_a   1.000
_cell.length_b   1.000
_cell.length_c   1.000
_cell.angle_alpha   90.00
_cell.angle_beta   90.00
_cell.angle_gamma   90.00
#
_symmetry.space_group_name_H-M   'P 1'
#
loop_
_entity.id
_entity.type
_entity.pdbx_description
1 polymer ?
#
loop_
_entity_poly.entity_id
_entity_poly.type
_entity_poly.pdbx_seq_one_letter_code
_entity_poly.pdbx_strand_id
1 'polypeptide(L)'
;MAGNTQMNDNERGIFSLLHGITGMLIATVLLLTILGVLTYNAIVVQQNESTNFYKINQDLDALKFNSTENLKHYELVGKPQ
;
A
#
# COMPACT_ATOMS: atom_id res chain seq x y z
N MET A 1 -2.09 43.25 -46.31
CA MET A 1 -1.72 41.83 -46.38
C MET A 1 -1.39 41.36 -44.97
N ALA A 2 -2.41 41.12 -44.15
CA ALA A 2 -2.21 40.55 -42.82
C ALA A 2 -2.00 39.05 -43.02
N GLY A 3 -0.77 38.58 -42.81
CA GLY A 3 -0.45 37.17 -42.72
C GLY A 3 -1.22 36.58 -41.56
N ASN A 4 -2.35 35.95 -41.87
CA ASN A 4 -3.13 35.22 -40.91
C ASN A 4 -2.42 33.89 -40.68
N THR A 5 -1.61 33.83 -39.62
CA THR A 5 -1.33 32.55 -38.96
C THR A 5 -2.66 32.04 -38.41
N GLN A 6 -3.46 31.43 -39.29
CA GLN A 6 -4.67 30.73 -38.91
C GLN A 6 -4.26 29.51 -38.11
N MET A 7 -4.64 29.49 -36.84
CA MET A 7 -4.38 28.38 -35.94
C MET A 7 -5.05 27.14 -36.51
N ASN A 8 -4.28 26.07 -36.69
CA ASN A 8 -4.75 24.83 -37.30
C ASN A 8 -5.84 24.20 -36.42
N ASP A 9 -6.87 23.57 -37.00
CA ASP A 9 -7.92 22.91 -36.22
C ASP A 9 -7.37 21.79 -35.31
N ASN A 10 -6.22 21.21 -35.70
CA ASN A 10 -5.46 20.26 -34.86
C ASN A 10 -4.89 20.91 -33.58
N GLU A 11 -4.73 22.24 -33.55
CA GLU A 11 -4.20 23.03 -32.43
C GLU A 11 -5.32 23.60 -31.54
N ARG A 12 -6.60 23.44 -31.93
CA ARG A 12 -7.78 24.05 -31.25
C ARG A 12 -8.44 23.18 -30.18
N GLY A 13 -7.98 21.96 -29.93
CA GLY A 13 -8.77 20.98 -29.20
C GLY A 13 -8.24 20.57 -27.82
N ILE A 14 -8.64 21.29 -26.76
CA ILE A 14 -8.88 20.65 -25.44
C ILE A 14 -9.88 19.46 -25.61
N PHE A 15 -10.62 19.46 -26.73
CA PHE A 15 -11.60 18.48 -27.19
C PHE A 15 -11.14 17.59 -28.36
N SER A 16 -9.84 17.47 -28.65
CA SER A 16 -9.38 16.38 -29.54
C SER A 16 -9.72 15.06 -28.87
N LEU A 17 -10.77 14.39 -29.35
CA LEU A 17 -11.51 13.35 -28.61
C LEU A 17 -10.62 12.20 -28.08
N LEU A 18 -9.49 11.92 -28.73
CA LEU A 18 -8.52 10.88 -28.32
C LEU A 18 -7.33 11.40 -27.49
N HIS A 19 -7.01 12.69 -27.56
CA HIS A 19 -5.80 13.26 -26.94
C HIS A 19 -6.10 14.38 -25.93
N GLY A 20 -7.37 14.75 -25.79
CA GLY A 20 -7.88 15.74 -24.84
C GLY A 20 -8.48 15.10 -23.58
N ILE A 21 -9.55 15.69 -23.06
CA ILE A 21 -10.16 15.31 -21.77
C ILE A 21 -10.54 13.82 -21.69
N THR A 22 -11.08 13.23 -22.76
CA THR A 22 -11.44 11.82 -22.76
C THR A 22 -10.22 10.90 -22.56
N GLY A 23 -9.10 11.22 -23.23
CA GLY A 23 -7.85 10.47 -23.06
C GLY A 23 -7.30 10.58 -21.64
N MET A 24 -7.38 11.79 -21.05
CA MET A 24 -7.05 12.01 -19.64
C MET A 24 -7.93 11.16 -18.72
N LEU A 25 -9.26 11.15 -18.92
CA LEU A 25 -10.18 10.38 -18.07
C LEU A 25 -9.96 8.88 -18.16
N ILE A 26 -9.65 8.36 -19.35
CA ILE A 26 -9.28 6.94 -19.51
C ILE A 26 -8.00 6.64 -18.75
N ALA A 27 -6.98 7.50 -18.88
CA ALA A 27 -5.71 7.32 -18.18
C ALA A 27 -5.88 7.39 -16.65
N THR A 28 -6.69 8.30 -16.13
CA THR A 28 -6.93 8.40 -14.68
C THR A 28 -7.67 7.18 -14.14
N VAL A 29 -8.70 6.69 -14.84
CA VAL A 29 -9.39 5.45 -14.45
C VAL A 29 -8.45 4.25 -14.49
N LEU A 30 -7.60 4.15 -15.51
CA LEU A 30 -6.61 3.07 -15.61
C LEU A 30 -5.63 3.11 -14.42
N LEU A 31 -5.08 4.28 -14.09
CA LEU A 31 -4.16 4.44 -12.96
C LEU A 31 -4.84 4.12 -11.62
N LEU A 32 -6.08 4.57 -11.41
CA LEU A 32 -6.84 4.27 -10.20
C LEU A 32 -7.21 2.79 -10.09
N THR A 33 -7.49 2.13 -11.20
CA THR A 33 -7.74 0.69 -11.24
C THR A 33 -6.49 -0.08 -10.84
N ILE A 34 -5.33 0.26 -11.41
CA ILE A 34 -4.04 -0.34 -11.05
C ILE A 34 -3.75 -0.12 -9.56
N LEU A 35 -3.93 1.11 -9.08
CA LEU A 35 -3.74 1.46 -7.68
C LEU A 35 -4.64 0.60 -6.77
N GLY A 36 -5.95 0.54 -7.05
CA GLY A 36 -6.90 -0.22 -6.25
C GLY A 36 -6.58 -1.71 -6.20
N VAL A 37 -6.23 -2.32 -7.33
CA VAL A 37 -5.83 -3.74 -7.41
C VAL A 37 -4.56 -3.99 -6.60
N LEU A 38 -3.53 -3.15 -6.74
CA LEU A 38 -2.28 -3.33 -6.00
C LEU A 38 -2.47 -3.14 -4.50
N THR A 39 -3.24 -2.12 -4.08
CA THR A 39 -3.56 -1.90 -2.65
C THR A 39 -4.32 -3.07 -2.05
N TYR A 40 -5.34 -3.60 -2.75
CA TYR A 40 -6.08 -4.76 -2.29
C TYR A 40 -5.17 -5.99 -2.08
N ASN A 41 -4.33 -6.31 -3.07
CA ASN A 41 -3.39 -7.43 -2.96
C ASN A 41 -2.38 -7.24 -1.82
N ALA A 42 -1.89 -6.01 -1.61
CA ALA A 42 -0.99 -5.71 -0.50
C ALA A 42 -1.66 -5.96 0.87
N ILE A 43 -2.92 -5.56 1.04
CA ILE A 43 -3.68 -5.80 2.28
C ILE A 43 -3.87 -7.30 2.51
N VAL A 44 -4.21 -8.06 1.47
CA VAL A 44 -4.37 -9.52 1.58
C VAL A 44 -3.06 -10.19 2.01
N VAL A 45 -1.92 -9.81 1.43
CA VAL A 45 -0.61 -10.32 1.84
C VAL A 45 -0.31 -9.94 3.29
N GLN A 46 -0.53 -8.69 3.68
CA GLN A 46 -0.33 -8.25 5.06
C GLN A 46 -1.20 -9.04 6.04
N GLN A 47 -2.46 -9.30 5.70
CA GLN A 47 -3.36 -10.11 6.54
C GLN A 47 -2.87 -11.55 6.68
N ASN A 48 -2.46 -12.18 5.58
CA ASN A 48 -1.95 -13.55 5.59
C ASN A 48 -0.67 -13.66 6.45
N GLU A 49 0.28 -12.75 6.25
CA GLU A 49 1.56 -12.77 6.96
C GLU A 49 1.45 -12.31 8.43
N SER A 50 0.42 -11.52 8.78
CA SER A 50 0.16 -11.14 10.18
C SER A 50 -0.03 -12.33 11.12
N THR A 51 -0.39 -13.50 10.56
CA THR A 51 -0.59 -14.74 11.32
C THR A 51 0.55 -15.75 11.16
N ASN A 52 1.50 -15.50 10.26
CA ASN A 52 2.68 -16.33 10.02
C ASN A 52 3.84 -15.88 10.91
N PHE A 53 3.69 -16.06 12.22
CA PHE A 53 4.77 -15.76 13.16
C PHE A 53 5.95 -16.73 12.96
N TYR A 54 7.17 -16.22 13.13
CA TYR A 54 8.37 -17.06 13.20
C TYR A 54 8.18 -18.09 14.30
N LYS A 55 8.16 -19.37 13.92
CA LYS A 55 8.15 -20.46 14.89
C LYS A 55 9.55 -20.59 15.46
N ILE A 56 9.67 -20.44 16.77
CA ILE A 56 10.88 -20.84 17.49
C ILE A 56 10.89 -22.36 17.41
N ASN A 57 11.67 -22.91 16.49
CA ASN A 57 11.85 -24.35 16.31
C ASN A 57 12.87 -24.88 17.33
N GLN A 58 12.68 -24.47 18.59
CA GLN A 58 13.48 -24.86 19.73
C GLN A 58 12.48 -25.31 20.79
N ASP A 59 12.82 -26.38 21.48
CA ASP A 59 12.08 -26.82 22.66
C ASP A 59 11.83 -25.61 23.56
N LEU A 60 10.61 -25.40 24.07
CA LEU A 60 10.30 -24.23 24.92
C LEU A 60 11.22 -24.21 26.15
N ASP A 61 11.71 -25.38 26.56
CA ASP A 61 12.69 -25.58 27.63
C ASP A 61 14.11 -25.08 27.28
N ALA A 62 14.39 -24.82 26.00
CA ALA A 62 15.63 -24.23 25.53
C ALA A 62 15.64 -22.69 25.64
N LEU A 63 14.48 -22.05 25.75
CA LEU A 63 14.36 -20.61 26.03
C LEU A 63 14.65 -20.35 27.51
N LYS A 64 15.93 -20.32 27.86
CA LYS A 64 16.38 -20.02 29.22
C LYS A 64 16.45 -18.51 29.44
N PHE A 65 15.92 -18.05 30.56
CA PHE A 65 16.15 -16.69 31.03
C PHE A 65 17.66 -16.47 31.20
N ASN A 66 18.22 -15.51 30.45
CA ASN A 66 19.66 -15.24 30.46
C ASN A 66 20.19 -14.82 31.85
N SER A 67 19.34 -14.18 32.66
CA SER A 67 19.67 -13.83 34.04
C SER A 67 18.45 -14.03 34.96
N THR A 68 18.74 -14.44 36.20
CA THR A 68 17.79 -14.50 37.31
C THR A 68 17.30 -13.10 37.73
N GLU A 69 18.03 -12.02 37.42
CA GLU A 69 17.58 -10.65 37.70
C GLU A 69 16.36 -10.23 36.88
N ASN A 70 16.07 -10.91 35.76
CA ASN A 70 14.92 -10.60 34.90
C ASN A 70 13.56 -10.76 35.61
N LEU A 71 13.52 -11.53 36.71
CA LEU A 71 12.35 -11.63 37.59
C LEU A 71 11.90 -10.27 38.15
N LYS A 72 12.80 -9.30 38.28
CA LYS A 72 12.48 -7.94 38.78
C LYS A 72 11.59 -7.14 37.82
N HIS A 73 11.49 -7.57 36.56
CA HIS A 73 10.68 -6.92 35.53
C HIS A 73 9.38 -7.69 35.24
N TYR A 74 9.11 -8.79 35.96
CA TYR A 74 7.90 -9.58 35.82
C TYR A 74 6.83 -9.11 36.82
N GLU A 75 5.69 -8.66 36.31
CA GLU A 75 4.53 -8.30 37.13
C GLU A 75 3.32 -9.17 36.75
N LEU A 76 2.70 -9.76 37.77
CA LEU A 76 1.48 -10.55 37.62
C LEU A 76 0.28 -9.63 37.66
N VAL A 77 -0.30 -9.33 36.50
CA VAL A 77 -1.53 -8.54 36.40
C VAL A 77 -2.73 -9.41 36.79
N GLY A 78 -3.43 -9.04 37.87
CA GLY A 78 -4.73 -9.64 38.25
C GLY A 78 -4.72 -10.68 39.38
N LYS A 79 -3.88 -10.55 40.41
CA LYS A 79 -3.98 -11.45 41.59
C LYS A 79 -5.21 -11.13 42.45
N PRO A 80 -6.02 -12.13 42.87
CA PRO A 80 -6.92 -11.96 44.00
C PRO A 80 -6.10 -11.79 45.30
N GLN A 81 -6.56 -10.86 46.15
CA GLN A 81 -5.98 -10.47 47.45
C GLN A 81 -5.95 -11.63 48.44
#